data_AF-A0AAP3ENB7-F1
#
_entry.id   AF-A0AAP3ENB7-F1
#
_cell.length_a   1.000
_cell.length_b   1.000
_cell.length_c   1.000
_cell.angle_alpha   90.00
_cell.angle_beta   90.00
_cell.angle_gamma   90.00
#
_symmetry.space_group_name_H-M   'P 1'
#
loop_
_entity.id
_entity.type
_entity.pdbx_description
1 polymer ?
#
loop_
_entity_poly.entity_id
_entity_poly.type
_entity_poly.pdbx_seq_one_letter_code
_entity_poly.pdbx_strand_id
1 'polypeptide(L)' 'MQEEEQLVYWYSGLYLQPQHFQSIDLHHSFMLARTRQLSQPHHQGYYECRINDDLLKEYTVRIEKIKAVLSSGHY' A
#
# COMPACT_ATOMS: atom_id res chain seq x y z
N MET A 1 -8.23 -7.14 13.02
CA MET A 1 -7.20 -7.96 12.36
C MET A 1 -7.98 -8.84 11.41
N GLN A 2 -7.86 -8.57 10.12
CA GLN A 2 -8.56 -9.36 9.11
C GLN A 2 -7.85 -10.71 8.97
N GLU A 3 -8.59 -11.77 8.63
CA GLU A 3 -8.06 -13.13 8.47
C GLU A 3 -6.95 -13.20 7.41
N GLU A 4 -7.00 -12.30 6.44
CA GLU A 4 -6.07 -12.16 5.31
C GLU A 4 -4.68 -11.64 5.72
N GLU A 5 -4.56 -11.02 6.90
CA GLU A 5 -3.30 -10.51 7.47
C GLU A 5 -2.52 -11.58 8.27
N GLN A 6 -3.01 -12.82 8.32
CA GLN A 6 -2.33 -13.90 9.04
C GLN A 6 -1.18 -14.52 8.25
N LEU A 7 -0.17 -15.01 8.96
CA LEU A 7 0.97 -15.69 8.37
C LEU A 7 0.54 -17.02 7.75
N VAL A 8 0.97 -17.27 6.51
CA VAL A 8 0.78 -18.57 5.85
C VAL A 8 1.63 -19.63 6.54
N TYR A 9 1.01 -20.75 6.88
CA TYR A 9 1.70 -21.89 7.46
C TYR A 9 2.38 -22.73 6.36
N TRP A 10 3.71 -22.68 6.33
CA TRP A 10 4.54 -23.38 5.35
C TRP A 10 4.92 -24.77 5.82
N TYR A 11 4.64 -25.79 5.00
CA TYR A 11 5.04 -27.17 5.26
C TYR A 11 5.40 -27.91 3.97
N SER A 12 6.17 -28.99 4.11
CA SER A 12 6.59 -29.81 2.97
C SER A 12 5.38 -30.50 2.34
N GLY A 13 5.23 -30.35 1.01
CA GLY A 13 4.09 -30.89 0.27
C GLY A 13 2.87 -29.97 0.21
N LEU A 14 2.97 -28.74 0.72
CA LEU A 14 1.94 -27.73 0.53
C LEU A 14 1.80 -27.39 -0.96
N TYR A 15 0.58 -27.51 -1.48
CA TYR A 15 0.26 -27.06 -2.83
C TYR A 15 0.21 -25.53 -2.88
N LEU A 16 1.03 -24.94 -3.75
CA LEU A 16 1.11 -23.50 -3.90
C LEU A 16 -0.09 -22.96 -4.67
N GLN A 17 -0.83 -22.06 -4.02
CA GLN A 17 -1.96 -21.34 -4.60
C GLN A 17 -1.68 -19.84 -4.55
N PRO A 18 -2.24 -19.04 -5.49
CA PRO A 18 -2.06 -17.59 -5.51
C PRO A 18 -2.39 -16.90 -4.17
N GLN A 19 -3.39 -17.41 -3.45
CA GLN A 19 -3.82 -16.89 -2.16
C GLN A 19 -2.72 -16.92 -1.07
N HIS A 20 -1.78 -17.89 -1.13
CA HIS A 20 -0.67 -17.93 -0.18
C HIS A 20 0.26 -16.74 -0.37
N PHE A 21 0.56 -16.39 -1.61
CA PHE A 21 1.41 -15.23 -1.92
C PHE A 21 0.70 -13.92 -1.59
N GLN A 22 -0.59 -13.82 -1.94
CA GLN A 22 -1.41 -12.64 -1.64
C GLN A 22 -1.50 -12.35 -0.13
N SER A 23 -1.69 -13.39 0.69
CA SER A 23 -1.75 -13.25 2.14
C SER A 23 -0.41 -12.82 2.74
N ILE A 24 0.72 -13.34 2.24
CA ILE A 24 2.06 -12.93 2.69
C ILE A 24 2.34 -11.47 2.33
N ASP A 25 2.02 -11.07 1.10
CA ASP A 25 2.22 -9.69 0.65
C ASP A 25 1.36 -8.70 1.47
N LEU A 26 0.12 -9.09 1.80
CA LEU A 26 -0.75 -8.30 2.67
C LEU A 26 -0.20 -8.20 4.09
N HIS A 27 0.20 -9.33 4.69
CA HIS A 27 0.80 -9.37 6.01
C HIS A 27 2.04 -8.47 6.09
N HIS A 28 2.97 -8.57 5.13
CA HIS A 28 4.17 -7.73 5.10
C HIS A 28 3.82 -6.25 4.95
N SER A 29 2.89 -5.92 4.06
CA SER A 29 2.43 -4.54 3.86
C SER A 29 1.83 -3.95 5.14
N PHE A 30 0.99 -4.73 5.84
CA PHE A 30 0.39 -4.34 7.11
C PHE A 30 1.45 -4.11 8.19
N MET A 31 2.42 -5.03 8.34
CA MET A 31 3.48 -4.88 9.33
C MET A 31 4.31 -3.62 9.10
N LEU A 32 4.66 -3.32 7.84
CA LEU A 32 5.38 -2.09 7.47
C LEU A 32 4.55 -0.83 7.75
N ALA A 33 3.27 -0.84 7.37
CA ALA A 33 2.32 0.25 7.65
C ALA A 33 2.24 0.53 9.16
N ARG A 34 2.08 -0.52 9.96
CA ARG A 34 1.99 -0.43 11.42
C ARG A 34 3.28 0.12 12.03
N THR A 35 4.45 -0.33 11.58
CA THR A 35 5.73 0.21 12.05
C THR A 35 5.85 1.70 11.75
N ARG A 36 5.46 2.17 10.55
CA ARG A 36 5.48 3.59 10.20
C ARG A 36 4.55 4.42 11.08
N GLN A 37 3.32 3.95 11.29
CA GLN A 37 2.34 4.62 12.16
C GLN A 37 2.83 4.74 13.61
N LEU A 38 3.49 3.71 14.14
CA LEU A 38 4.05 3.74 15.50
C LEU A 38 5.32 4.59 15.61
N SER A 39 6.08 4.72 14.52
CA SER A 39 7.34 5.47 14.51
C SER A 39 7.16 6.98 14.58
N GLN A 40 6.12 7.52 13.92
CA GLN A 40 5.84 8.95 13.89
C GLN A 40 4.33 9.20 13.80
N PRO A 41 3.80 10.16 14.57
CA PRO A 41 2.42 10.57 14.42
C PRO A 41 2.22 11.21 13.03
N HIS A 42 1.10 10.88 12.37
CA HIS A 42 0.73 11.42 11.06
C HIS A 42 1.73 11.18 9.92
N HIS A 43 2.38 10.00 9.87
CA HIS A 43 3.29 9.60 8.77
C HIS A 43 2.56 9.23 7.47
N GLN A 44 1.59 10.03 7.07
CA GLN A 44 0.68 9.84 5.95
C GLN A 44 0.54 11.19 5.21
N GLY A 45 0.49 11.14 3.88
CA GLY A 45 0.46 12.34 3.05
C GLY A 45 1.14 12.16 1.69
N TYR A 46 1.25 13.26 0.96
CA TYR A 46 1.87 13.31 -0.35
C TYR A 46 3.31 13.80 -0.24
N TYR A 47 4.25 13.06 -0.83
CA TYR A 47 5.66 13.44 -0.93
C TYR A 47 5.95 14.14 -2.26
N GLU A 48 5.24 13.74 -3.32
CA GLU A 48 5.39 14.30 -4.66
C GLU A 48 4.04 14.21 -5.36
N CYS A 49 3.58 15.31 -5.96
CA CYS A 49 2.40 15.33 -6.82
C CYS A 49 2.69 16.29 -7.98
N ARG A 50 2.68 15.76 -9.21
CA ARG A 50 2.81 16.57 -10.44
C ARG A 50 1.50 16.47 -11.20
N ILE A 51 0.89 17.63 -11.42
CA ILE A 51 -0.33 17.79 -12.18
C ILE A 51 0.04 18.41 -13.53
N ASN A 52 -0.65 18.00 -14.58
CA ASN A 52 -0.54 18.64 -15.88
C ASN A 52 -1.41 19.90 -15.90
N ASP A 53 -0.77 21.06 -15.86
CA ASP A 53 -1.46 22.36 -15.80
C ASP A 53 -2.15 22.74 -17.12
N ASP A 54 -1.68 22.21 -18.26
CA ASP A 54 -2.26 22.53 -19.57
C ASP A 54 -3.67 21.98 -19.72
N LEU A 55 -3.92 20.78 -19.20
CA LEU A 55 -5.23 20.11 -19.22
C LEU A 55 -6.23 20.71 -18.23
N LEU A 56 -5.78 21.52 -17.26
CA LEU A 56 -6.67 22.21 -16.33
C LEU A 56 -7.60 23.19 -17.07
N LYS A 57 -7.14 23.78 -18.17
CA LYS A 57 -7.93 24.69 -19.02
C LYS A 57 -9.10 23.96 -19.70
N GLU A 58 -9.01 22.65 -19.86
CA GLU A 58 -10.04 21.77 -20.42
C GLU A 58 -10.88 21.09 -19.32
N TYR A 59 -10.86 21.62 -18.10
CA TYR A 59 -11.56 21.07 -16.93
C TYR A 59 -11.14 19.63 -16.58
N THR A 60 -9.93 19.24 -16.96
CA THR A 60 -9.39 17.90 -16.71
C THR A 60 -8.18 17.98 -15.79
N VAL A 61 -8.25 17.30 -14.64
CA VAL A 61 -7.09 17.13 -13.75
C VAL A 61 -6.38 15.83 -14.12
N ARG A 62 -5.19 15.95 -14.70
CA ARG A 62 -4.32 14.79 -14.95
C ARG A 62 -3.14 14.81 -14.00
N ILE A 63 -3.00 13.75 -13.22
CA ILE A 63 -1.84 13.51 -12.36
C ILE A 63 -0.79 12.80 -13.21
N GLU A 64 0.34 13.45 -13.45
CA GLU A 64 1.47 12.86 -14.19
C GLU A 64 2.31 11.95 -13.29
N LYS A 65 2.42 12.32 -12.00
CA LYS A 65 3.20 11.57 -11.03
C LYS A 65 2.67 11.81 -9.63
N ILE A 66 2.58 10.74 -8.84
CA ILE A 66 2.21 10.83 -7.44
C ILE A 66 3.07 9.87 -6.61
N LYS A 67 3.51 10.34 -5.45
CA LYS A 67 4.09 9.53 -4.39
C LYS A 67 3.40 9.92 -3.09
N ALA A 68 2.73 8.98 -2.47
CA ALA A 68 1.97 9.22 -1.26
C ALA A 68 2.06 8.00 -0.34
N VAL A 69 1.89 8.23 0.96
CA VAL A 69 1.53 7.18 1.90
C VAL A 69 0.10 7.46 2.32
N LEU A 70 -0.79 6.52 1.99
CA LEU A 70 -2.20 6.63 2.33
C LEU A 70 -2.44 6.30 3.81
N SER A 71 -3.62 6.64 4.31
CA SER A 71 -4.00 6.39 5.69
C SER A 71 -4.12 4.90 6.06
N SER A 72 -4.35 4.06 5.06
CA SER A 72 -4.24 2.60 5.18
C SER A 72 -2.80 2.12 5.41
N GLY A 73 -1.80 2.97 5.18
CA GLY A 73 -0.37 2.68 5.34
C GLY A 73 0.28 1.97 4.15
N HIS A 74 -0.49 1.71 3.08
CA HIS A 74 0.05 1.32 1.78
C HIS A 74 0.80 2.49 1.13
N TYR A 75 1.89 2.15 0.43
CA TYR A 75 2.77 3.05 -0.33
C TYR A 75 2.40 3.02 -1.81
#